data_AF-A0AA38M543-F1
#
_entry.id   AF-A0AA38M543-F1
#
_cell.length_a   1.000
_cell.length_b   1.000
_cell.length_c   1.000
_cell.angle_alpha   90.00
_cell.angle_beta   90.00
_cell.angle_gamma   90.00
#
_symmetry.space_group_name_H-M   'P 1'
#
loop_
_entity.id
_entity.type
_entity.pdbx_description
1 polymer ?
#
loop_
_entity_poly.entity_id
_entity_poly.type
_entity_poly.pdbx_seq_one_letter_code
_entity_poly.pdbx_strand_id
1 'polypeptide(L)'
;MSETDEVSEEILNAANAAFSNLIPEKSKKFYELTYRKFMKWRERKQCRSFNEDVFGAYFGELAKDKKPSTLWAQYSMLRAMLVNKNNIDISKYLNLRAFLKRKS
;
A
#
# COMPACT_ATOMS: atom_id res chain seq x y z
N MET A 1 4.39 19.48 25.42
CA MET A 1 5.52 18.93 24.65
C MET A 1 5.44 17.42 24.82
N SER A 2 4.97 16.68 23.82
CA SER A 2 4.81 15.22 23.95
C SER A 2 6.17 14.55 23.76
N GLU A 3 6.56 13.73 24.73
CA GLU A 3 7.64 12.74 24.62
C GLU A 3 7.46 11.96 23.32
N THR A 4 8.42 12.08 22.41
CA THR A 4 8.59 11.12 21.33
C THR A 4 9.24 9.89 21.95
N ASP A 5 8.49 8.80 22.07
CA ASP A 5 9.02 7.48 22.43
C ASP A 5 10.17 7.12 21.49
N GLU A 6 11.41 7.32 21.95
CA GLU A 6 12.61 7.02 21.18
C GLU A 6 12.82 5.51 21.20
N VAL A 7 12.29 4.85 20.17
CA VAL A 7 12.44 3.41 19.98
C VAL A 7 13.90 3.11 19.60
N SER A 8 14.58 2.30 20.42
CA SER A 8 15.95 1.83 20.18
C SER A 8 16.14 1.26 18.77
N GLU A 9 17.31 1.53 18.15
CA GLU A 9 17.69 0.98 16.84
C GLU A 9 17.59 -0.55 16.78
N GLU A 10 17.85 -1.23 17.90
CA GLU A 10 17.73 -2.70 18.00
C GLU A 10 16.28 -3.14 17.79
N ILE A 11 15.32 -2.46 18.41
CA ILE A 11 13.89 -2.74 18.26
C ILE A 11 13.43 -2.40 16.84
N LEU A 12 13.90 -1.29 16.28
CA LEU A 12 13.58 -0.91 14.90
C LEU A 12 14.10 -1.94 13.90
N ASN A 13 15.32 -2.45 14.10
CA ASN A 13 15.92 -3.47 13.26
C ASN A 13 15.22 -4.84 13.39
N ALA A 14 14.86 -5.25 14.61
CA ALA A 14 14.10 -6.48 14.83
C ALA A 14 12.70 -6.40 14.19
N ALA A 15 12.02 -5.26 14.32
CA ALA A 15 10.73 -5.01 13.69
C ALA A 15 10.87 -5.02 12.15
N ASN A 16 11.87 -4.34 11.60
CA ASN A 16 12.15 -4.34 10.16
C ASN A 16 12.47 -5.75 9.62
N ALA A 17 13.22 -6.56 10.35
CA ALA A 17 13.51 -7.95 9.99
C ALA A 17 12.23 -8.81 10.01
N ALA A 18 11.40 -8.67 11.05
CA ALA A 18 10.11 -9.36 11.14
C ALA A 18 9.15 -8.94 10.01
N PHE A 19 9.11 -7.65 9.67
CA PHE A 19 8.28 -7.13 8.58
C PHE A 19 8.83 -7.45 7.19
N SER A 20 10.15 -7.62 7.05
CA SER A 20 10.77 -8.06 5.79
C SER A 20 10.30 -9.46 5.40
N ASN A 21 9.99 -10.32 6.38
CA ASN A 21 9.41 -11.65 6.16
C ASN A 21 7.92 -11.62 5.75
N LEU A 22 7.22 -10.47 5.87
CA LEU A 22 5.82 -10.35 5.45
C LEU A 22 5.68 -10.28 3.93
N ILE A 23 6.74 -9.91 3.21
CA ILE A 23 6.78 -9.94 1.75
C ILE A 23 7.56 -11.19 1.35
N PRO A 24 6.93 -12.22 0.77
CA PRO A 24 7.65 -13.44 0.39
C PRO A 24 8.76 -13.10 -0.59
N GLU A 25 9.99 -13.51 -0.31
CA GLU A 25 11.21 -13.12 -1.07
C GLU A 25 11.07 -13.38 -2.58
N LYS A 26 10.49 -14.53 -2.96
CA LYS A 26 10.22 -14.89 -4.37
C LYS A 26 9.27 -13.90 -5.08
N SER A 27 8.39 -13.27 -4.31
CA SER A 27 7.34 -12.37 -4.82
C SER A 27 7.64 -10.89 -4.62
N LYS A 28 8.73 -10.54 -3.91
CA LYS A 28 9.14 -9.16 -3.60
C LYS A 28 9.16 -8.25 -4.83
N LYS A 29 9.65 -8.76 -5.96
CA LYS A 29 9.65 -8.04 -7.25
C LYS A 29 8.25 -7.56 -7.68
N PHE A 30 7.19 -8.31 -7.38
CA PHE A 30 5.82 -7.95 -7.72
C PHE A 30 5.27 -6.87 -6.78
N TYR A 31 5.62 -6.92 -5.50
CA TYR A 31 5.28 -5.89 -4.52
C TYR A 31 5.95 -4.56 -4.89
N GLU A 32 7.25 -4.57 -5.16
CA GLU A 32 7.98 -3.39 -5.64
C GLU A 32 7.45 -2.85 -6.96
N LEU A 33 7.15 -3.73 -7.92
CA LEU A 33 6.54 -3.33 -9.18
C LEU A 33 5.17 -2.66 -8.98
N THR A 34 4.35 -3.20 -8.08
CA THR A 34 3.01 -2.67 -7.77
C THR A 34 3.12 -1.28 -7.14
N TYR A 35 4.00 -1.13 -6.14
CA TYR A 35 4.29 0.16 -5.52
C TYR A 35 4.81 1.19 -6.53
N ARG A 36 5.79 0.81 -7.36
CA ARG A 36 6.35 1.68 -8.39
C ARG A 36 5.30 2.12 -9.41
N LYS A 37 4.38 1.23 -9.81
CA LYS A 37 3.29 1.57 -10.72
C LYS A 37 2.36 2.62 -10.11
N PHE A 38 2.02 2.48 -8.83
CA PHE A 38 1.23 3.47 -8.11
C PHE A 38 1.95 4.82 -7.99
N MET A 39 3.24 4.82 -7.62
CA MET A 39 4.01 6.07 -7.51
C MET A 39 4.13 6.81 -8.83
N LYS A 40 4.42 6.11 -9.93
CA LYS A 40 4.41 6.71 -11.27
C LYS A 40 3.03 7.23 -11.67
N TRP A 41 1.96 6.53 -11.29
CA TRP A 41 0.60 7.01 -11.55
C TRP A 41 0.32 8.31 -10.81
N ARG A 42 0.70 8.39 -9.53
CA ARG A 42 0.56 9.60 -8.72
C ARG A 42 1.35 10.79 -9.26
N GLU A 43 2.58 10.54 -9.72
CA GLU A 43 3.42 11.55 -10.37
C GLU A 43 2.72 12.10 -11.63
N ARG A 44 2.19 11.24 -12.50
CA ARG A 44 1.42 11.66 -13.69
C ARG A 44 0.16 12.45 -13.35
N LYS A 45 -0.49 12.15 -12.22
CA LYS A 45 -1.68 12.87 -11.73
C LYS A 45 -1.32 14.12 -10.89
N GLN A 46 -0.03 14.42 -10.74
CA GLN A 46 0.49 15.55 -9.95
C GLN A 46 -0.02 15.55 -8.50
N CYS A 47 -0.27 14.36 -7.92
CA CYS A 47 -0.82 14.24 -6.57
C CYS A 47 0.22 13.78 -5.54
N ARG A 48 0.39 14.58 -4.49
CA ARG A 48 1.31 14.30 -3.38
C ARG A 48 0.67 13.59 -2.18
N SER A 49 -0.66 13.54 -2.11
CA SER A 49 -1.41 12.94 -1.01
C SER A 49 -1.49 11.41 -1.10
N PHE A 50 -1.74 10.78 0.04
CA PHE A 50 -2.08 9.36 0.19
C PHE A 50 -3.44 9.19 0.89
N ASN A 51 -4.35 10.15 0.74
CA ASN A 51 -5.69 10.05 1.29
C ASN A 51 -6.53 9.00 0.53
N GLU A 52 -7.69 8.69 1.10
CA GLU A 52 -8.59 7.68 0.55
C GLU A 52 -9.04 8.00 -0.90
N ASP A 53 -9.29 9.28 -1.23
CA ASP A 53 -9.73 9.69 -2.57
C ASP A 53 -8.72 9.34 -3.67
N VAL A 54 -7.42 9.53 -3.39
CA VAL A 54 -6.34 9.21 -4.32
C VAL A 54 -6.32 7.71 -4.62
N PHE A 55 -6.51 6.87 -3.61
CA PHE A 55 -6.61 5.44 -3.80
C PHE A 55 -7.92 5.04 -4.49
N GLY A 56 -9.04 5.69 -4.15
CA GLY A 56 -10.31 5.50 -4.82
C GLY A 56 -10.19 5.75 -6.33
N ALA A 57 -9.55 6.84 -6.74
CA ALA A 57 -9.29 7.15 -8.14
C ALA A 57 -8.37 6.12 -8.80
N TYR A 58 -7.27 5.73 -8.14
CA TYR A 58 -6.32 4.74 -8.69
C TYR A 58 -6.96 3.38 -8.90
N PHE A 59 -7.63 2.83 -7.89
CA PHE A 59 -8.31 1.54 -7.98
C PHE A 59 -9.55 1.62 -8.87
N GLY A 60 -10.20 2.78 -8.96
CA GLY A 60 -11.28 3.05 -9.92
C GLY A 60 -10.81 2.94 -11.37
N GLU A 61 -9.63 3.47 -11.70
CA GLU A 61 -9.02 3.30 -13.03
C GLU A 61 -8.62 1.84 -13.28
N LEU A 62 -7.94 1.19 -12.32
CA LEU A 62 -7.54 -0.21 -12.45
C LEU A 62 -8.72 -1.17 -12.65
N ALA A 63 -9.84 -0.92 -11.98
CA ALA A 63 -11.02 -1.77 -12.04
C ALA A 63 -11.69 -1.79 -13.43
N LYS A 64 -11.35 -0.85 -14.33
CA LYS A 64 -11.84 -0.85 -15.72
C LYS A 64 -11.24 -2.00 -16.53
N ASP A 65 -9.98 -2.34 -16.26
CA ASP A 65 -9.19 -3.26 -17.10
C ASP A 65 -8.75 -4.54 -16.37
N LYS A 66 -9.01 -4.65 -15.06
CA LYS A 66 -8.54 -5.76 -14.22
C LYS A 66 -9.69 -6.53 -13.62
N LYS A 67 -9.54 -7.87 -13.63
CA LYS A 67 -10.44 -8.77 -12.92
C LYS A 67 -10.40 -8.51 -11.41
N PRO A 68 -11.48 -8.78 -10.67
CA PRO A 68 -11.58 -8.48 -9.25
C PRO A 68 -10.48 -9.13 -8.40
N SER A 69 -10.15 -10.39 -8.65
CA SER A 69 -9.09 -11.10 -7.94
C SER A 69 -7.71 -10.45 -8.12
N THR A 70 -7.43 -9.96 -9.33
CA THR A 70 -6.21 -9.19 -9.62
C THR A 70 -6.21 -7.83 -8.91
N LEU A 71 -7.37 -7.18 -8.83
CA LEU A 71 -7.51 -5.90 -8.13
C LEU A 71 -7.22 -6.05 -6.63
N TRP A 72 -7.77 -7.10 -6.00
CA TRP A 72 -7.49 -7.43 -4.60
C TRP A 72 -6.03 -7.82 -4.36
N ALA A 73 -5.41 -8.58 -5.27
CA ALA A 73 -3.99 -8.88 -5.17
C ALA A 73 -3.13 -7.60 -5.23
N GLN A 74 -3.45 -6.67 -6.16
CA GLN A 74 -2.77 -5.38 -6.23
C GLN A 74 -3.01 -4.53 -4.98
N TYR A 75 -4.22 -4.54 -4.42
CA TYR A 75 -4.52 -3.89 -3.15
C TYR A 75 -3.66 -4.42 -2.00
N SER A 76 -3.61 -5.75 -1.82
CA SER A 76 -2.81 -6.38 -0.76
C SER A 76 -1.32 -6.08 -0.90
N MET A 77 -0.78 -6.19 -2.12
CA MET A 77 0.62 -5.86 -2.40
C MET A 77 0.93 -4.39 -2.13
N LEU A 78 0.07 -3.49 -2.61
CA LEU A 78 0.26 -2.06 -2.42
C LEU A 78 0.17 -1.67 -0.94
N ARG A 79 -0.79 -2.23 -0.20
CA ARG A 79 -0.94 -2.02 1.24
C ARG A 79 0.34 -2.37 1.99
N ALA A 80 0.88 -3.57 1.78
CA ALA A 80 2.10 -4.01 2.46
C ALA A 80 3.27 -3.05 2.21
N MET A 81 3.41 -2.60 0.95
CA MET A 81 4.48 -1.66 0.58
C MET A 81 4.30 -0.27 1.19
N LEU A 82 3.06 0.23 1.29
CA LEU A 82 2.76 1.53 1.87
C LEU A 82 2.96 1.57 3.38
N VAL A 83 2.60 0.49 4.08
CA VAL A 83 2.88 0.35 5.52
C VAL A 83 4.39 0.39 5.74
N ASN A 84 5.16 -0.39 4.96
CA ASN A 84 6.61 -0.48 5.13
C ASN A 84 7.36 0.80 4.70
N LYS A 85 7.00 1.42 3.57
CA LYS A 85 7.78 2.52 2.99
C LYS A 85 7.28 3.92 3.34
N ASN A 86 6.03 4.06 3.75
CA ASN A 86 5.41 5.36 3.97
C ASN A 86 4.64 5.45 5.29
N ASN A 87 4.62 4.38 6.10
CA ASN A 87 3.82 4.29 7.32
C ASN A 87 2.33 4.59 7.08
N ILE A 88 1.78 4.13 5.95
CA ILE A 88 0.38 4.33 5.57
C ILE A 88 -0.36 3.01 5.53
N ASP A 89 -1.39 2.89 6.35
CA ASP A 89 -2.27 1.72 6.38
C ASP A 89 -3.61 1.99 5.67
N ILE A 90 -3.68 1.64 4.38
CA ILE A 90 -4.89 1.78 3.55
C ILE A 90 -6.01 0.79 3.91
N SER A 91 -5.86 0.01 4.98
CA SER A 91 -6.93 -0.84 5.53
C SER A 91 -8.01 -0.05 6.26
N LYS A 92 -7.64 1.14 6.74
CA LYS A 92 -8.51 2.07 7.43
C LYS A 92 -9.44 2.82 6.47
N TYR A 93 -9.20 2.70 5.17
CA TYR A 93 -9.98 3.36 4.11
C TYR A 93 -11.24 2.54 3.80
N LEU A 94 -12.32 2.88 4.51
CA LEU A 94 -13.58 2.14 4.49
C LEU A 94 -14.29 2.20 3.13
N ASN A 95 -14.31 3.37 2.49
CA ASN A 95 -14.92 3.54 1.16
C ASN A 95 -14.12 2.79 0.09
N LEU A 96 -12.79 2.82 0.15
CA LEU A 96 -11.93 2.05 -0.75
C LEU A 96 -12.20 0.55 -0.59
N ARG A 97 -12.27 0.05 0.64
CA ARG A 97 -12.56 -1.36 0.90
C ARG A 97 -13.97 -1.75 0.44
N ALA A 98 -14.96 -0.90 0.69
CA ALA A 98 -16.32 -1.12 0.22
C ALA A 98 -16.39 -1.19 -1.31
N PHE A 99 -15.68 -0.30 -2.01
CA PHE A 99 -15.54 -0.32 -3.46
C PHE A 99 -14.94 -1.63 -3.97
N LEU A 100 -13.81 -2.06 -3.41
CA LEU A 100 -13.15 -3.31 -3.82
C LEU A 100 -14.02 -4.54 -3.56
N LYS A 101 -14.77 -4.57 -2.45
CA LYS A 101 -15.70 -5.67 -2.12
C LYS A 101 -16.86 -5.77 -3.10
N ARG A 102 -17.40 -4.65 -3.58
CA ARG A 102 -18.49 -4.64 -4.57
C ARG A 102 -18.05 -5.12 -5.96
N LYS A 103 -16.73 -5.19 -6.20
CA LYS A 103 -16.17 -5.69 -7.45
C LYS A 103 -15.87 -7.18 -7.39
N SER A 104 -15.76 -7.79 -6.20
CA SER A 104 -15.44 -9.21 -5.97
C SER A 104 -16.42 -10.17 -6.61
#